data_AF-A0A1V9YDI5-F1
#
_entry.id   AF-A0A1V9YDI5-F1
#
_cell.length_a   1.000
_cell.length_b   1.000
_cell.length_c   1.000
_cell.angle_alpha   90.00
_cell.angle_beta   90.00
_cell.angle_gamma   90.00
#
_symmetry.space_group_name_H-M   'P 1'
#
loop_
_entity.id
_entity.type
_entity.pdbx_description
1 polymer ?
#
loop_
_entity_poly.entity_id
_entity_poly.type
_entity_poly.pdbx_seq_one_letter_code
_entity_poly.pdbx_strand_id
1 'polypeptide(L)'
;MSSAIAFDDEPAALEKPNTTTPLALKLTYFHHFVELHGGRGAFDGLTTAQVCFKFVVPFTEPSGLSLVEHVRQRTADAAYVAPANWYISHAWQYLFLETLDSLDTFFETNDIADPVVWFCVFNNNQHEAANYPFSWWQSTFRDSLAAIGSVVMVLHPWKSPITLTRSWCVFEVYIAILAGATFDVAMATNQEEWLLDDILDNMDAFFDMLGGVSSEKAQATVASDKTS
;
A
#
# COMPACT_ATOMS: atom_id res chain seq x y z
N MET A 1 -4.21 44.49 19.43
CA MET A 1 -3.04 43.89 18.75
C MET A 1 -3.18 42.39 18.91
N SER A 2 -3.78 41.73 17.92
CA SER A 2 -3.96 40.27 17.92
C SER A 2 -2.84 39.69 17.07
N SER A 3 -1.98 38.89 17.70
CA SER A 3 -0.84 38.21 17.08
C SER A 3 -1.37 36.95 16.40
N ALA A 4 -1.38 36.95 15.06
CA ALA A 4 -1.57 35.72 14.29
C ALA A 4 -0.37 34.80 14.53
N ILE A 5 -0.62 33.57 14.95
CA ILE A 5 0.39 32.50 14.95
C ILE A 5 0.54 32.08 13.50
N ALA A 6 1.64 32.48 12.87
CA ALA A 6 2.05 31.95 11.57
C ALA A 6 2.53 30.52 11.80
N PHE A 7 1.82 29.56 11.22
CA PHE A 7 2.35 28.21 11.01
C PHE A 7 3.17 28.25 9.70
N ASP A 8 4.30 28.95 9.73
CA ASP A 8 5.33 28.86 8.70
C ASP A 8 6.38 27.86 9.17
N ASP A 9 6.14 26.58 8.89
CA ASP A 9 7.20 25.59 8.74
C ASP A 9 6.70 24.61 7.66
N GLU A 10 6.99 24.94 6.41
CA GLU A 10 6.91 23.99 5.31
C GLU A 10 7.90 22.85 5.65
N PRO A 11 7.45 21.59 5.76
CA PRO A 11 8.31 20.54 6.27
C PRO A 11 9.49 20.35 5.30
N ALA A 12 10.71 20.38 5.85
CA ALA A 12 11.93 20.24 5.07
C ALA A 12 11.85 18.95 4.21
N ALA A 13 12.01 19.11 2.89
CA ALA A 13 12.02 18.01 1.95
C ALA A 13 13.04 16.96 2.40
N LEU A 14 12.62 15.70 2.42
CA LEU A 14 13.53 14.61 2.73
C LEU A 14 14.56 14.51 1.60
N GLU A 15 15.86 14.60 1.95
CA GLU A 15 16.91 14.19 1.03
C GLU A 15 16.63 12.75 0.58
N LYS A 16 16.44 12.56 -0.74
CA LYS A 16 16.23 11.22 -1.30
C LYS A 16 17.45 10.38 -0.93
N PRO A 17 17.30 9.36 -0.07
CA PRO A 17 18.44 8.56 0.33
C PRO A 17 18.98 7.86 -0.92
N ASN A 18 20.30 7.74 -1.03
CA ASN A 18 21.02 7.13 -2.16
C ASN A 18 20.84 5.60 -2.16
N THR A 19 19.58 5.17 -2.17
CA THR A 19 19.10 3.82 -1.91
C THR A 19 18.73 3.17 -3.23
N THR A 20 19.20 1.94 -3.42
CA THR A 20 18.78 1.15 -4.57
C THR A 20 17.30 0.83 -4.43
N THR A 21 16.53 1.10 -5.48
CA THR A 21 15.11 0.77 -5.53
C THR A 21 14.89 -0.71 -5.21
N PRO A 22 14.01 -1.04 -4.25
CA PRO A 22 13.79 -2.43 -3.86
C PRO A 22 13.23 -3.24 -5.03
N LEU A 23 13.57 -4.54 -5.07
CA LEU A 23 12.91 -5.47 -5.98
C LEU A 23 11.47 -5.70 -5.53
N ALA A 24 10.59 -5.88 -6.51
CA ALA A 24 9.21 -6.25 -6.31
C ALA A 24 8.71 -7.12 -7.47
N LEU A 25 7.39 -7.34 -7.53
CA LEU A 25 6.76 -8.22 -8.50
C LEU A 25 5.91 -7.41 -9.47
N LYS A 26 5.97 -7.78 -10.73
CA LYS A 26 5.02 -7.33 -11.76
C LYS A 26 3.58 -7.60 -11.35
N LEU A 27 2.66 -6.71 -11.67
CA LEU A 27 1.24 -6.88 -11.37
C LEU A 27 0.68 -8.15 -12.02
N THR A 28 1.15 -8.50 -13.21
CA THR A 28 0.81 -9.79 -13.86
C THR A 28 1.16 -11.02 -13.01
N TYR A 29 2.17 -10.94 -12.14
CA TYR A 29 2.48 -12.02 -11.20
C TYR A 29 1.40 -12.20 -10.13
N PHE A 30 0.67 -11.15 -9.74
CA PHE A 30 -0.39 -11.25 -8.75
C PHE A 30 -1.52 -12.15 -9.28
N HIS A 31 -1.88 -11.96 -10.55
CA HIS A 31 -2.80 -12.83 -11.27
C HIS A 31 -2.26 -14.25 -11.42
N HIS A 32 -1.00 -14.40 -11.82
CA HIS A 32 -0.34 -15.71 -11.90
C HIS A 32 -0.31 -16.42 -10.53
N PHE A 33 -0.07 -15.70 -9.44
CA PHE A 33 -0.07 -16.24 -8.09
C PHE A 33 -1.45 -16.73 -7.67
N VAL A 34 -2.52 -16.00 -8.03
CA VAL A 34 -3.90 -16.44 -7.83
C VAL A 34 -4.17 -17.74 -8.60
N GLU A 35 -3.81 -17.78 -9.88
CA GLU A 35 -4.00 -18.98 -10.72
C GLU A 35 -3.21 -20.19 -10.21
N LEU A 36 -1.96 -19.99 -9.80
CA LEU A 36 -1.11 -21.01 -9.21
C LEU A 36 -1.73 -21.66 -7.96
N HIS A 37 -2.57 -20.93 -7.23
CA HIS A 37 -3.17 -21.35 -5.96
C HIS A 37 -4.67 -21.66 -6.05
N GLY A 38 -5.16 -22.01 -7.24
CA GLY A 38 -6.54 -22.47 -7.46
C GLY A 38 -7.49 -21.42 -8.04
N GLY A 39 -6.93 -20.33 -8.57
CA GLY A 39 -7.68 -19.27 -9.25
C GLY A 39 -8.49 -18.40 -8.30
N ARG A 40 -9.25 -17.45 -8.87
CA ARG A 40 -10.04 -16.47 -8.08
C ARG A 40 -10.99 -17.11 -7.08
N GLY A 41 -11.54 -18.29 -7.37
CA GLY A 41 -12.44 -19.01 -6.44
C GLY A 41 -11.78 -19.38 -5.11
N ALA A 42 -10.46 -19.63 -5.08
CA ALA A 42 -9.73 -19.93 -3.84
C ALA A 42 -9.45 -18.67 -2.99
N PHE A 43 -9.52 -17.48 -3.62
CA PHE A 43 -9.24 -16.18 -3.01
C PHE A 43 -10.53 -15.41 -2.66
N ASP A 44 -11.69 -15.93 -3.05
CA ASP A 44 -12.98 -15.28 -2.85
C ASP A 44 -13.25 -15.00 -1.36
N GLY A 45 -13.65 -13.76 -1.07
CA GLY A 45 -13.90 -13.27 0.28
C GLY A 45 -12.70 -13.23 1.23
N LEU A 46 -11.46 -13.44 0.74
CA LEU A 46 -10.27 -13.40 1.58
C LEU A 46 -9.66 -12.00 1.67
N THR A 47 -9.33 -11.58 2.89
CA THR A 47 -8.56 -10.36 3.10
C THR A 47 -7.09 -10.54 2.71
N THR A 48 -6.35 -9.46 2.46
CA THR A 48 -4.91 -9.55 2.16
C THR A 48 -4.12 -10.17 3.33
N ALA A 49 -4.54 -9.95 4.58
CA ALA A 49 -4.01 -10.66 5.76
C ALA A 49 -4.24 -12.17 5.67
N GLN A 50 -5.46 -12.59 5.32
CA GLN A 50 -5.77 -14.01 5.17
C GLN A 50 -4.98 -14.63 4.01
N VAL A 51 -4.82 -13.91 2.90
CA VAL A 51 -3.98 -14.36 1.77
C VAL A 51 -2.52 -14.53 2.20
N CYS A 52 -1.99 -13.60 2.99
CA CYS A 52 -0.65 -13.69 3.57
C CYS A 52 -0.45 -15.02 4.30
N PHE A 53 -1.31 -15.31 5.28
CA PHE A 53 -1.13 -16.49 6.14
C PHE A 53 -1.58 -17.80 5.50
N LYS A 54 -2.52 -17.78 4.55
CA LYS A 54 -3.03 -19.00 3.89
C LYS A 54 -2.20 -19.43 2.68
N PHE A 55 -1.57 -18.50 1.97
CA PHE A 55 -0.87 -18.79 0.72
C PHE A 55 0.59 -18.33 0.75
N VAL A 56 0.85 -17.06 1.07
CA VAL A 56 2.21 -16.49 0.97
C VAL A 56 3.18 -17.16 1.94
N VAL A 57 2.83 -17.23 3.22
CA VAL A 57 3.68 -17.84 4.26
C VAL A 57 3.92 -19.33 3.97
N PRO A 58 2.90 -20.17 3.69
CA PRO A 58 3.14 -21.57 3.30
C PRO A 58 3.98 -21.74 2.04
N PHE A 59 3.73 -20.93 0.99
CA PHE A 59 4.47 -21.03 -0.27
C PHE A 59 5.95 -20.68 -0.10
N THR A 60 6.26 -19.75 0.80
CA THR A 60 7.64 -19.28 1.06
C THR A 60 8.35 -20.03 2.19
N GLU A 61 7.66 -20.91 2.92
CA GLU A 61 8.20 -21.72 4.02
C GLU A 61 9.51 -22.46 3.64
N PRO A 62 9.63 -23.10 2.45
CA PRO A 62 10.84 -23.85 2.12
C PRO A 62 12.11 -22.99 2.01
N SER A 63 11.97 -21.68 1.78
CA SER A 63 13.11 -20.75 1.71
C SER A 63 13.23 -19.84 2.92
N GLY A 64 12.15 -19.59 3.67
CA GLY A 64 12.11 -18.61 4.76
C GLY A 64 12.35 -17.17 4.31
N LEU A 65 11.99 -16.84 3.05
CA LEU A 65 12.23 -15.54 2.42
C LEU A 65 10.90 -14.80 2.20
N SER A 66 10.96 -13.53 1.82
CA SER A 66 9.79 -12.84 1.25
C SER A 66 9.34 -13.51 -0.05
N LEU A 67 8.10 -13.25 -0.49
CA LEU A 67 7.60 -13.83 -1.74
C LEU A 67 8.45 -13.39 -2.94
N VAL A 68 8.83 -12.11 -2.99
CA VAL A 68 9.68 -11.57 -4.05
C VAL A 68 10.98 -12.35 -4.18
N GLU A 69 11.68 -12.57 -3.06
CA GLU A 69 12.96 -13.28 -3.06
C GLU A 69 12.80 -14.79 -3.29
N HIS A 70 11.71 -15.39 -2.78
CA HIS A 70 11.37 -16.76 -3.10
C HIS A 70 11.16 -16.95 -4.62
N VAL A 71 10.36 -16.08 -5.25
CA VAL A 71 10.11 -16.12 -6.70
C VAL A 71 11.41 -15.96 -7.47
N ARG A 72 12.22 -14.96 -7.10
CA ARG A 72 13.50 -14.67 -7.75
C ARG A 72 14.48 -15.84 -7.70
N GLN A 73 14.55 -16.56 -6.59
CA GLN A 73 15.61 -17.54 -6.32
C GLN A 73 15.17 -19.00 -6.48
N ARG A 74 13.88 -19.29 -6.30
CA ARG A 74 13.37 -20.67 -6.10
C ARG A 74 12.32 -21.11 -7.10
N THR A 75 11.89 -20.23 -8.01
CA THR A 75 10.85 -20.54 -9.00
C THR A 75 11.34 -20.30 -10.42
N ALA A 76 10.59 -20.79 -11.41
CA ALA A 76 10.81 -20.46 -12.82
C ALA A 76 10.33 -19.04 -13.17
N ASP A 77 9.68 -18.35 -12.23
CA ASP A 77 8.98 -17.08 -12.42
C ASP A 77 9.86 -15.86 -12.11
N ALA A 78 11.20 -16.02 -12.07
CA ALA A 78 12.14 -14.94 -11.78
C ALA A 78 12.01 -13.75 -12.76
N ALA A 79 11.48 -13.96 -13.97
CA ALA A 79 11.21 -12.91 -14.95
C ALA A 79 10.12 -11.91 -14.50
N TYR A 80 9.32 -12.25 -13.48
CA TYR A 80 8.36 -11.34 -12.89
C TYR A 80 8.97 -10.36 -11.87
N VAL A 81 10.22 -10.59 -11.47
CA VAL A 81 10.91 -9.78 -10.46
C VAL A 81 11.73 -8.68 -11.13
N ALA A 82 11.49 -7.44 -10.73
CA ALA A 82 12.20 -6.26 -11.23
C ALA A 82 12.25 -5.17 -10.16
N PRO A 83 13.05 -4.09 -10.33
CA PRO A 83 12.99 -2.93 -9.45
C PRO A 83 11.58 -2.32 -9.45
N ALA A 84 11.06 -2.02 -8.25
CA ALA A 84 9.73 -1.47 -8.07
C ALA A 84 9.60 -0.07 -8.70
N ASN A 85 8.50 0.20 -9.39
CA ASN A 85 8.15 1.54 -9.88
C ASN A 85 6.91 2.13 -9.22
N TRP A 86 6.14 1.31 -8.49
CA TRP A 86 4.97 1.74 -7.73
C TRP A 86 4.97 1.15 -6.32
N TYR A 87 4.64 1.97 -5.34
CA TYR A 87 4.42 1.58 -3.95
C TYR A 87 2.91 1.47 -3.71
N ILE A 88 2.44 0.32 -3.22
CA ILE A 88 1.02 0.09 -2.97
C ILE A 88 0.72 0.27 -1.48
N SER A 89 -0.01 1.33 -1.17
CA SER A 89 -0.60 1.53 0.16
C SER A 89 -1.98 0.89 0.23
N HIS A 90 -2.20 -0.01 1.20
CA HIS A 90 -3.49 -0.67 1.40
C HIS A 90 -3.69 -1.12 2.85
N ALA A 91 -4.95 -1.34 3.25
CA ALA A 91 -5.25 -1.94 4.54
C ALA A 91 -5.27 -3.47 4.44
N TRP A 92 -4.64 -4.14 5.42
CA TRP A 92 -4.60 -5.61 5.48
C TRP A 92 -5.98 -6.28 5.63
N GLN A 93 -7.00 -5.48 5.96
CA GLN A 93 -8.40 -5.90 6.11
C GLN A 93 -9.16 -5.88 4.78
N TYR A 94 -8.61 -5.30 3.72
CA TYR A 94 -9.25 -5.29 2.41
C TYR A 94 -9.25 -6.67 1.78
N LEU A 95 -10.29 -6.93 0.99
CA LEU A 95 -10.34 -8.13 0.17
C LEU A 95 -9.24 -8.06 -0.88
N PHE A 96 -8.48 -9.15 -0.99
CA PHE A 96 -7.31 -9.18 -1.86
C PHE A 96 -7.71 -9.04 -3.33
N LEU A 97 -8.77 -9.71 -3.75
CA LEU A 97 -9.26 -9.61 -5.13
C LEU A 97 -9.79 -8.21 -5.45
N GLU A 98 -10.52 -7.56 -4.54
CA GLU A 98 -10.96 -6.17 -4.74
C GLU A 98 -9.78 -5.20 -4.81
N THR A 99 -8.73 -5.44 -4.02
CA THR A 99 -7.49 -4.67 -4.06
C THR A 99 -6.80 -4.83 -5.42
N LEU A 100 -6.69 -6.08 -5.92
CA LEU A 100 -6.08 -6.38 -7.21
C LEU A 100 -6.87 -5.74 -8.37
N ASP A 101 -8.20 -5.90 -8.39
CA ASP A 101 -9.07 -5.33 -9.43
C ASP A 101 -9.01 -3.79 -9.46
N SER A 102 -8.90 -3.15 -8.28
CA SER A 102 -8.74 -1.70 -8.16
C SER A 102 -7.40 -1.24 -8.75
N LEU A 103 -6.33 -2.00 -8.54
CA LEU A 103 -5.02 -1.71 -9.12
C LEU A 103 -5.03 -1.90 -10.64
N ASP A 104 -5.60 -3.01 -11.14
CA ASP A 104 -5.74 -3.24 -12.58
C ASP A 104 -6.47 -2.07 -13.25
N THR A 105 -7.63 -1.67 -12.71
CA THR A 105 -8.42 -0.53 -13.21
C THR A 105 -7.60 0.76 -13.23
N PHE A 106 -6.89 1.06 -12.14
CA PHE A 106 -6.06 2.25 -12.03
C PHE A 106 -4.96 2.27 -13.09
N PHE A 107 -4.20 1.19 -13.23
CA PHE A 107 -3.08 1.14 -14.16
C PHE A 107 -3.53 1.10 -15.62
N GLU A 108 -4.63 0.43 -15.92
CA GLU A 108 -5.24 0.44 -17.27
C GLU A 108 -5.71 1.85 -17.65
N THR A 109 -6.40 2.54 -16.75
CA THR A 109 -6.92 3.91 -17.01
C THR A 109 -5.80 4.93 -17.25
N ASN A 110 -4.61 4.68 -16.68
CA ASN A 110 -3.43 5.52 -16.83
C ASN A 110 -2.46 5.05 -17.94
N ASP A 111 -2.86 4.08 -18.77
CA ASP A 111 -2.02 3.50 -19.84
C ASP A 111 -0.67 2.94 -19.34
N ILE A 112 -0.65 2.41 -18.11
CA ILE A 112 0.55 1.83 -17.49
C ILE A 112 0.54 0.32 -17.68
N ALA A 113 1.33 -0.16 -18.63
CA ALA A 113 1.47 -1.59 -18.91
C ALA A 113 2.37 -2.32 -17.90
N ASP A 114 1.83 -3.34 -17.24
CA ASP A 114 2.54 -4.30 -16.37
C ASP A 114 3.50 -3.66 -15.34
N PRO A 115 2.97 -2.84 -14.42
CA PRO A 115 3.78 -2.15 -13.41
C PRO A 115 4.43 -3.15 -12.44
N VAL A 116 5.54 -2.75 -11.84
CA VAL A 116 6.29 -3.53 -10.84
C VAL A 116 5.98 -2.95 -9.47
N VAL A 117 5.11 -3.64 -8.74
CA VAL A 117 4.43 -3.09 -7.59
C VAL A 117 5.03 -3.62 -6.29
N TRP A 118 5.51 -2.71 -5.45
CA TRP A 118 5.90 -3.01 -4.08
C TRP A 118 4.63 -3.14 -3.24
N PHE A 119 4.36 -4.35 -2.77
CA PHE A 119 3.18 -4.71 -2.00
C PHE A 119 3.62 -5.37 -0.69
N CYS A 120 3.33 -4.75 0.45
CA CYS A 120 3.94 -5.12 1.73
C CYS A 120 3.74 -6.60 2.12
N VAL A 121 2.63 -7.24 1.71
CA VAL A 121 2.39 -8.67 1.95
C VAL A 121 3.38 -9.56 1.19
N PHE A 122 3.84 -9.14 0.01
CA PHE A 122 4.76 -9.92 -0.84
C PHE A 122 6.22 -9.51 -0.66
N ASN A 123 6.49 -8.22 -0.46
CA ASN A 123 7.84 -7.67 -0.37
C ASN A 123 8.50 -7.91 0.99
N ASN A 124 7.74 -7.84 2.08
CA ASN A 124 8.29 -8.03 3.42
C ASN A 124 8.51 -9.52 3.72
N ASN A 125 9.57 -9.84 4.47
CA ASN A 125 9.77 -11.21 4.95
C ASN A 125 8.78 -11.52 6.09
N GLN A 126 7.69 -12.20 5.76
CA GLN A 126 6.61 -12.51 6.70
C GLN A 126 7.03 -13.49 7.80
N HIS A 127 8.11 -14.26 7.57
CA HIS A 127 8.67 -15.19 8.57
C HIS A 127 9.41 -14.45 9.69
N GLU A 128 9.96 -13.27 9.39
CA GLU A 128 10.74 -12.47 10.33
C GLU A 128 9.96 -11.24 10.83
N ALA A 129 8.75 -11.01 10.34
CA ALA A 129 8.03 -9.76 10.57
C ALA A 129 7.80 -9.46 12.06
N ALA A 130 7.59 -10.50 12.88
CA ALA A 130 7.42 -10.37 14.33
C ALA A 130 8.71 -10.02 15.10
N ASN A 131 9.88 -10.15 14.46
CA ASN A 131 11.18 -9.92 15.08
C ASN A 131 11.65 -8.47 14.93
N TYR A 132 10.99 -7.67 14.09
CA TYR A 132 11.41 -6.29 13.83
C TYR A 132 10.65 -5.28 14.69
N PRO A 133 11.35 -4.32 15.31
CA PRO A 133 10.71 -3.25 16.05
C PRO A 133 10.02 -2.27 15.10
N PHE A 134 9.05 -1.53 15.62
CA PHE A 134 8.30 -0.50 14.90
C PHE A 134 9.19 0.51 14.14
N SER A 135 10.27 0.98 14.75
CA SER A 135 11.21 1.93 14.15
C SER A 135 11.93 1.38 12.90
N TRP A 136 12.14 0.06 12.86
CA TRP A 136 12.69 -0.60 11.68
C TRP A 136 11.69 -0.55 10.54
N TRP A 137 10.42 -0.85 10.82
CA TRP A 137 9.34 -0.75 9.84
C TRP A 137 9.19 0.67 9.29
N GLN A 138 9.15 1.67 10.16
CA GLN A 138 9.09 3.08 9.75
C GLN A 138 10.23 3.44 8.79
N SER A 139 11.45 2.99 9.09
CA SER A 139 12.62 3.25 8.25
C SER A 139 12.52 2.51 6.92
N THR A 140 12.22 1.21 6.93
CA THR A 140 12.07 0.38 5.73
C THR A 140 10.98 0.90 4.80
N PHE A 141 9.82 1.28 5.34
CA PHE A 141 8.74 1.86 4.54
C PHE A 141 9.13 3.22 3.97
N ARG A 142 9.75 4.09 4.79
CA ARG A 142 10.22 5.41 4.34
C ARG A 142 11.22 5.30 3.21
N ASP A 143 12.23 4.44 3.38
CA ASP A 143 13.30 4.27 2.41
C ASP A 143 12.77 3.65 1.11
N SER A 144 11.87 2.66 1.20
CA SER A 144 11.23 2.05 0.03
C SER A 144 10.39 3.07 -0.73
N LEU A 145 9.55 3.83 -0.03
CA LEU A 145 8.70 4.85 -0.64
C LEU A 145 9.54 5.94 -1.31
N ALA A 146 10.55 6.46 -0.61
CA ALA A 146 11.44 7.50 -1.16
C ALA A 146 12.24 7.02 -2.37
N ALA A 147 12.65 5.74 -2.40
CA ALA A 147 13.37 5.14 -3.52
C ALA A 147 12.49 4.84 -4.74
N ILE A 148 11.20 4.53 -4.52
CA ILE A 148 10.24 4.22 -5.60
C ILE A 148 9.66 5.50 -6.21
N GLY A 149 9.27 6.46 -5.38
CA GLY A 149 8.84 7.79 -5.82
C GLY A 149 7.43 7.89 -6.43
N SER A 150 6.71 6.78 -6.62
CA SER A 150 5.31 6.75 -7.01
C SER A 150 4.51 5.88 -6.06
N VAL A 151 3.41 6.40 -5.52
CA VAL A 151 2.55 5.73 -4.54
C VAL A 151 1.13 5.68 -5.09
N VAL A 152 0.49 4.52 -5.02
CA VAL A 152 -0.96 4.41 -5.18
C VAL A 152 -1.58 3.82 -3.92
N MET A 153 -2.57 4.52 -3.37
CA MET A 153 -3.34 4.06 -2.22
C MET A 153 -4.66 3.46 -2.68
N VAL A 154 -4.93 2.21 -2.30
CA VAL A 154 -6.24 1.60 -2.50
C VAL A 154 -7.19 2.13 -1.43
N LEU A 155 -8.27 2.81 -1.82
CA LEU A 155 -9.30 3.32 -0.90
C LEU A 155 -10.57 2.47 -0.97
N HIS A 156 -10.87 1.73 0.10
CA HIS A 156 -12.11 0.97 0.20
C HIS A 156 -12.73 1.01 1.62
N PRO A 157 -14.07 1.10 1.76
CA PRO A 157 -14.99 1.81 0.86
C PRO A 157 -14.79 3.33 0.93
N TRP A 158 -15.17 4.08 -0.13
CA TRP A 158 -14.93 5.53 -0.25
C TRP A 158 -15.51 6.36 0.92
N LYS A 159 -16.71 6.01 1.41
CA LYS A 159 -17.40 6.79 2.46
C LYS A 159 -16.82 6.60 3.86
N SER A 160 -15.97 5.60 4.06
CA SER A 160 -15.31 5.33 5.34
C SER A 160 -14.04 4.50 5.08
N PRO A 161 -13.02 5.08 4.41
CA PRO A 161 -11.89 4.31 3.96
C PRO A 161 -11.09 3.83 5.16
N ILE A 162 -11.00 2.52 5.32
CA ILE A 162 -10.28 1.92 6.45
C ILE A 162 -8.83 2.41 6.46
N THR A 163 -8.19 2.56 5.30
CA THR A 163 -6.82 3.12 5.18
C THR A 163 -6.64 4.41 5.96
N LEU A 164 -7.55 5.38 5.84
CA LEU A 164 -7.39 6.65 6.55
C LEU A 164 -7.69 6.54 8.06
N THR A 165 -8.24 5.42 8.52
CA THR A 165 -8.37 5.11 9.95
C THR A 165 -7.19 4.32 10.51
N ARG A 166 -6.11 4.12 9.76
CA ARG A 166 -4.96 3.28 10.16
C ARG A 166 -3.68 4.11 10.19
N SER A 167 -2.96 4.07 11.31
CA SER A 167 -1.79 4.93 11.56
C SER A 167 -0.70 4.76 10.49
N TRP A 168 -0.52 3.54 10.00
CA TRP A 168 0.45 3.22 8.94
C TRP A 168 0.14 3.84 7.58
N CYS A 169 -1.12 3.80 7.12
CA CYS A 169 -1.48 4.41 5.82
C CYS A 169 -1.44 5.94 5.88
N VAL A 170 -1.77 6.54 7.03
CA VAL A 170 -1.59 7.98 7.28
C VAL A 170 -0.11 8.37 7.30
N PHE A 171 0.74 7.54 7.89
CA PHE A 171 2.20 7.72 7.85
C PHE A 171 2.75 7.65 6.41
N GLU A 172 2.26 6.73 5.58
CA GLU A 172 2.67 6.63 4.17
C GLU A 172 2.31 7.88 3.35
N VAL A 173 1.12 8.47 3.57
CA VAL A 173 0.74 9.76 2.96
C VAL A 173 1.71 10.86 3.40
N TYR A 174 2.01 10.95 4.69
CA TYR A 174 2.94 11.94 5.22
C TYR A 174 4.34 11.79 4.60
N ILE A 175 4.86 10.56 4.53
CA ILE A 175 6.17 10.31 3.91
C ILE A 175 6.16 10.59 2.40
N ALA A 176 5.08 10.29 1.69
CA ALA A 176 4.95 10.60 0.27
C ALA A 176 5.05 12.11 0.01
N ILE A 177 4.37 12.92 0.84
CA ILE A 177 4.46 14.39 0.80
C ILE A 177 5.91 14.84 1.06
N LEU A 178 6.54 14.33 2.11
CA LEU A 178 7.92 14.71 2.47
C LEU A 178 8.96 14.31 1.42
N ALA A 179 8.75 13.20 0.71
CA ALA A 179 9.66 12.69 -0.31
C ALA A 179 9.43 13.34 -1.69
N GLY A 180 8.38 14.15 -1.85
CA GLY A 180 7.94 14.67 -3.15
C GLY A 180 7.57 13.55 -4.13
N ALA A 181 7.02 12.46 -3.62
CA ALA A 181 6.53 11.34 -4.42
C ALA A 181 5.20 11.70 -5.09
N THR A 182 4.89 11.09 -6.24
CA THR A 182 3.52 11.15 -6.76
C THR A 182 2.62 10.29 -5.88
N PHE A 183 1.44 10.81 -5.57
CA PHE A 183 0.47 10.12 -4.72
C PHE A 183 -0.87 10.05 -5.47
N ASP A 184 -1.24 8.84 -5.84
CA ASP A 184 -2.45 8.53 -6.57
C ASP A 184 -3.37 7.65 -5.71
N VAL A 185 -4.63 7.57 -6.10
CA VAL A 185 -5.67 6.79 -5.42
C VAL A 185 -6.27 5.80 -6.40
N ALA A 186 -6.35 4.53 -6.01
CA ALA A 186 -7.08 3.49 -6.71
C ALA A 186 -8.35 3.11 -5.93
N MET A 187 -9.46 2.93 -6.63
CA MET A 187 -10.75 2.52 -6.07
C MET A 187 -11.41 1.50 -6.98
N ALA A 188 -12.38 0.75 -6.45
CA ALA A 188 -13.25 -0.07 -7.29
C ALA A 188 -14.08 0.85 -8.22
N THR A 189 -14.33 0.41 -9.46
CA THR A 189 -14.98 1.21 -10.51
C THR A 189 -16.34 1.80 -10.07
N ASN A 190 -17.11 1.07 -9.26
CA ASN A 190 -18.39 1.52 -8.73
C ASN A 190 -18.29 2.55 -7.59
N GLN A 191 -17.11 2.70 -6.97
CA GLN A 191 -16.83 3.72 -5.96
C GLN A 191 -16.31 5.02 -6.58
N GLU A 192 -15.63 4.94 -7.73
CA GLU A 192 -15.14 6.12 -8.45
C GLU A 192 -16.30 6.96 -9.01
N GLU A 193 -17.34 6.32 -9.55
CA GLU A 193 -18.58 7.02 -9.93
C GLU A 193 -19.25 7.69 -8.74
N TRP A 194 -19.30 7.04 -7.57
CA TRP A 194 -19.88 7.62 -6.36
C TRP A 194 -19.04 8.75 -5.78
N LEU A 195 -17.71 8.67 -5.89
CA LEU A 195 -16.80 9.75 -5.55
C LEU A 195 -17.05 10.97 -6.42
N LEU A 196 -17.10 10.77 -7.74
CA LEU A 196 -17.30 11.84 -8.70
C LEU A 196 -18.68 12.49 -8.51
N ASP A 197 -19.73 11.69 -8.35
CA ASP A 197 -21.08 12.19 -8.06
C ASP A 197 -21.12 12.94 -6.71
N ASP A 198 -20.56 12.38 -5.61
CA ASP A 198 -20.55 13.04 -4.30
C ASP A 198 -19.71 14.34 -4.31
N ILE A 199 -18.60 14.41 -5.07
CA ILE A 199 -17.78 15.64 -5.21
C ILE A 199 -18.50 16.69 -6.06
N LEU A 200 -19.14 16.28 -7.15
CA LEU A 200 -19.89 17.16 -8.04
C LEU A 200 -21.16 17.71 -7.38
N ASP A 201 -21.78 16.92 -6.49
CA ASP A 201 -22.95 17.32 -5.72
C ASP A 201 -22.59 18.11 -4.46
N ASN A 202 -21.50 17.78 -3.76
CA ASN A 202 -21.07 18.48 -2.55
C ASN A 202 -19.57 18.28 -2.20
N MET A 203 -18.75 19.29 -2.48
CA MET A 203 -17.35 19.33 -2.05
C MET A 203 -17.15 19.18 -0.53
N ASP A 204 -18.15 19.52 0.31
CA ASP A 204 -18.05 19.35 1.76
C ASP A 204 -18.03 17.86 2.15
N ALA A 205 -18.60 16.94 1.35
CA ALA A 205 -18.54 15.50 1.63
C ALA A 205 -17.11 14.95 1.55
N PHE A 206 -16.28 15.52 0.66
CA PHE A 206 -14.86 15.23 0.57
C PHE A 206 -14.09 15.75 1.80
N PHE A 207 -14.39 16.98 2.24
CA PHE A 207 -13.79 17.56 3.44
C PHE A 207 -14.29 16.93 4.74
N ASP A 208 -15.53 16.43 4.80
CA ASP A 208 -16.09 15.68 5.93
C ASP A 208 -15.48 14.29 6.03
N MET A 209 -15.25 13.61 4.89
CA MET A 209 -14.49 12.37 4.83
C MET A 209 -13.08 12.61 5.39
N LEU A 210 -12.37 13.63 4.89
CA LEU A 210 -11.05 14.02 5.41
C LEU A 210 -11.09 14.49 6.88
N GLY A 211 -12.17 15.13 7.32
CA GLY A 211 -12.38 15.56 8.71
C GLY A 211 -12.65 14.39 9.67
N GLY A 212 -13.14 13.26 9.15
CA GLY A 212 -13.23 11.99 9.87
C GLY A 212 -11.89 11.26 10.04
N VAL A 213 -10.88 11.63 9.25
CA VAL A 213 -9.52 11.10 9.33
C VAL A 213 -8.78 11.78 10.47
N SER A 214 -8.58 11.04 11.56
CA SER A 214 -7.82 11.53 12.70
C SER A 214 -6.62 10.61 12.91
N SER A 215 -5.42 11.16 12.72
CA SER A 215 -4.15 10.49 13.05
C SER A 215 -4.12 10.03 14.52
N GLU A 216 -4.72 10.81 15.42
CA GLU A 216 -4.88 10.49 16.85
C GLU A 216 -5.81 9.28 17.10
N LYS A 217 -6.87 9.14 16.30
CA LYS A 217 -7.82 8.01 16.40
C LYS A 217 -7.37 6.78 15.58
N ALA A 218 -6.42 6.93 14.66
CA ALA A 218 -6.01 5.92 13.71
C ALA A 218 -5.54 4.61 14.40
N GLN A 219 -6.18 3.49 14.12
CA GLN A 219 -5.92 2.22 14.80
C GLN A 219 -4.63 1.56 14.31
N ALA A 220 -3.89 1.00 15.25
CA ALA A 220 -2.73 0.17 14.99
C ALA A 220 -3.05 -1.31 15.22
N THR A 221 -2.46 -2.20 14.43
CA THR A 221 -2.54 -3.65 14.72
C THR A 221 -1.79 -3.97 16.02
N VAL A 222 -0.75 -3.20 16.34
CA VAL A 222 0.01 -3.32 17.59
C VAL A 222 -0.17 -2.03 18.40
N ALA A 223 -0.64 -2.13 19.64
CA ALA A 223 -1.00 -0.96 20.45
C ALA A 223 0.15 0.04 20.67
N SER A 224 1.41 -0.41 20.60
CA SER A 224 2.60 0.45 20.74
C SER A 224 2.80 1.44 19.59
N ASP A 225 2.19 1.20 18.42
CA ASP A 225 2.39 2.04 17.22
C ASP A 225 1.70 3.41 17.36
N LYS A 226 0.84 3.62 18.37
CA LYS A 226 0.16 4.90 18.64
C LYS A 226 0.97 5.88 19.49
N THR A 227 2.00 5.41 20.18
CA THR A 227 2.68 6.14 21.26
C THR A 227 4.04 6.72 20.88
N SER A 228 4.39 6.74 19.59
CA SER A 228 5.68 7.26 19.09
C SER A 228 5.51 8.59 18.36
#